data_AF-A0A432TIS5-F1
#
_entry.id   AF-A0A432TIS5-F1
#
_cell.length_a   1.000
_cell.length_b   1.000
_cell.length_c   1.000
_cell.angle_alpha   90.00
_cell.angle_beta   90.00
_cell.angle_gamma   90.00
#
_symmetry.space_group_name_H-M   'P 1'
#
loop_
_entity.id
_entity.type
_entity.pdbx_description
1 polymer ?
#
loop_
_entity_poly.entity_id
_entity_poly.type
_entity_poly.pdbx_seq_one_letter_code
_entity_poly.pdbx_strand_id
1 'polypeptide(L)'
;IEDLIDLAERKASCELYAILKREDEKVVTERAYDNPAFVEDLVRDIAVELNNDERINYYRLESENFESIHNHSAYALVENQK
;
A
#
# COMPACT_ATOMS: atom_id res chain seq x y z
N ILE A 1 9.63 2.88 13.33
CA ILE A 1 9.70 2.68 11.85
C ILE A 1 8.63 1.68 11.45
N GLU A 2 8.54 0.60 12.21
CA GLU A 2 7.49 -0.42 12.27
C GLU A 2 6.09 0.16 12.09
N ASP A 3 5.69 1.20 12.85
CA ASP A 3 4.37 1.86 12.70
C ASP A 3 4.04 2.30 11.25
N LEU A 4 5.03 2.77 10.49
CA LEU A 4 4.85 3.23 9.11
C LEU A 4 4.79 2.05 8.13
N ILE A 5 5.52 0.98 8.41
CA ILE A 5 5.47 -0.27 7.64
C ILE A 5 4.09 -0.90 7.82
N ASP A 6 3.64 -1.05 9.07
CA ASP A 6 2.33 -1.60 9.42
C ASP A 6 1.19 -0.76 8.82
N LEU A 7 1.37 0.55 8.72
CA LEU A 7 0.42 1.42 8.03
C LEU A 7 0.35 1.12 6.54
N ALA A 8 1.50 1.04 5.85
CA ALA A 8 1.53 0.74 4.42
C ALA A 8 0.96 -0.66 4.11
N GLU A 9 1.35 -1.66 4.89
CA GLU A 9 0.90 -3.05 4.76
C GLU A 9 -0.61 -3.21 4.94
N ARG A 10 -1.21 -2.51 5.92
CA ARG A 10 -2.65 -2.55 6.15
C ARG A 10 -3.48 -1.90 5.04
N LYS A 11 -2.92 -0.92 4.32
CA LYS A 11 -3.60 -0.23 3.21
C LYS A 11 -3.36 -0.89 1.85
N ALA A 12 -2.38 -1.79 1.74
CA ALA A 12 -2.18 -2.58 0.54
C ALA A 12 -3.32 -3.60 0.33
N SER A 13 -3.49 -4.09 -0.90
CA SER A 13 -4.46 -5.13 -1.20
C SER A 13 -4.23 -6.39 -0.35
N CYS A 14 -2.97 -6.79 -0.24
CA CYS A 14 -2.49 -7.80 0.70
C CYS A 14 -1.00 -7.57 0.99
N GLU A 15 -0.57 -8.00 2.17
CA GLU A 15 0.81 -7.94 2.64
C GLU A 15 1.67 -9.01 1.96
N LEU A 16 2.99 -8.84 1.98
CA LEU A 16 3.93 -9.79 1.41
C LEU A 16 4.49 -10.74 2.46
N TYR A 17 4.48 -12.03 2.16
CA TYR A 17 5.08 -13.06 2.98
C TYR A 17 6.08 -13.87 2.15
N ALA A 18 7.28 -14.11 2.70
CA ALA A 18 8.35 -14.79 1.96
C ALA A 18 8.09 -16.29 1.75
N ILE A 19 7.37 -16.92 2.66
CA ILE A 19 7.08 -18.36 2.63
C ILE A 19 5.61 -18.54 3.01
N LEU A 20 4.85 -19.16 2.11
CA LEU A 20 3.44 -19.48 2.29
C LEU A 20 3.25 -21.00 2.23
N LYS A 21 2.44 -21.55 3.13
CA LYS A 21 1.84 -22.88 2.95
C LYS A 21 0.65 -22.76 2.00
N ARG A 22 0.13 -23.90 1.53
CA ARG A 22 -1.02 -23.94 0.62
C ARG A 22 -2.26 -23.23 1.19
N GLU A 23 -2.51 -23.38 2.49
CA GLU A 23 -3.64 -22.72 3.14
C GLU A 23 -3.42 -21.20 3.23
N ASP A 24 -2.18 -20.77 3.48
CA ASP A 24 -1.82 -19.35 3.52
C ASP A 24 -1.94 -18.70 2.13
N GLU A 25 -1.45 -19.38 1.08
CA GLU A 25 -1.54 -18.94 -0.32
C GLU A 25 -2.99 -18.68 -0.74
N LYS A 26 -3.91 -19.56 -0.32
CA LYS A 26 -5.34 -19.39 -0.56
C LYS A 26 -5.82 -18.08 0.09
N VAL A 27 -5.50 -17.87 1.36
CA VAL A 27 -5.97 -16.70 2.12
C VAL A 27 -5.45 -15.40 1.53
N VAL A 28 -4.16 -15.30 1.20
CA VAL A 28 -3.60 -14.07 0.64
C VAL A 28 -4.16 -13.77 -0.75
N THR A 29 -4.43 -14.82 -1.55
CA THR A 29 -5.02 -14.69 -2.88
C THR A 29 -6.45 -14.16 -2.79
N GLU A 30 -7.27 -14.76 -1.92
CA GLU A 30 -8.66 -14.33 -1.70
C GLU A 30 -8.71 -12.91 -1.12
N ARG A 31 -7.85 -12.58 -0.15
CA ARG A 31 -7.75 -11.23 0.43
C ARG A 31 -7.38 -10.17 -0.60
N ALA A 32 -6.37 -10.43 -1.42
CA ALA A 32 -5.94 -9.48 -2.46
C ALA A 32 -7.05 -9.27 -3.52
N TYR A 33 -7.84 -10.31 -3.81
CA TYR A 33 -8.96 -10.23 -4.73
C TYR A 33 -10.13 -9.43 -4.17
N ASP A 34 -10.47 -9.63 -2.89
CA ASP A 34 -11.58 -8.97 -2.21
C ASP A 34 -11.26 -7.51 -1.83
N ASN A 35 -9.98 -7.16 -1.73
CA ASN A 35 -9.49 -5.82 -1.39
C ASN A 35 -8.62 -5.23 -2.53
N PRO A 36 -9.17 -4.98 -3.73
CA PRO A 36 -8.40 -4.38 -4.81
C PRO A 36 -8.14 -2.90 -4.51
N ALA A 37 -6.93 -2.42 -4.83
CA ALA A 37 -6.54 -1.03 -4.71
C ALA A 37 -5.81 -0.57 -5.98
N PHE A 38 -6.17 0.60 -6.50
CA PHE A 38 -5.36 1.28 -7.51
C PHE A 38 -4.14 1.96 -6.88
N VAL A 39 -3.14 2.33 -7.69
CA VAL A 39 -1.96 3.06 -7.21
C VAL A 39 -2.33 4.37 -6.50
N GLU A 40 -3.38 5.04 -6.95
CA GLU A 40 -3.90 6.27 -6.33
C GLU A 40 -4.59 6.01 -5.00
N ASP A 41 -5.26 4.87 -4.83
CA ASP A 41 -5.98 4.55 -3.60
C ASP A 41 -4.99 4.32 -2.45
N LEU A 42 -3.89 3.61 -2.72
CA LEU A 42 -2.85 3.35 -1.72
C LEU A 42 -2.26 4.64 -1.14
N VAL A 43 -1.86 5.58 -2.00
CA VAL A 43 -1.29 6.86 -1.54
C VAL A 43 -2.33 7.74 -0.85
N ARG A 44 -3.60 7.69 -1.25
CA ARG A 44 -4.69 8.45 -0.61
C ARG A 44 -5.01 7.92 0.79
N ASP A 45 -5.16 6.62 0.93
CA ASP A 45 -5.54 6.00 2.20
C ASP A 45 -4.44 6.14 3.26
N ILE A 46 -3.17 6.04 2.85
CA ILE A 46 -2.04 6.31 3.74
C ILE A 46 -1.98 7.81 4.08
N ALA A 47 -2.19 8.71 3.10
CA ALA A 47 -2.18 10.15 3.35
C ALA A 47 -3.23 10.59 4.38
N VAL A 48 -4.42 9.97 4.41
CA VAL A 48 -5.45 10.27 5.42
C VAL A 48 -4.93 9.99 6.84
N GLU A 49 -4.30 8.84 7.04
CA GLU A 49 -3.74 8.46 8.35
C GLU A 49 -2.56 9.36 8.73
N LEU A 50 -1.66 9.64 7.78
CA LEU A 50 -0.53 10.54 8.01
C LEU A 50 -0.99 11.97 8.31
N ASN A 51 -2.09 12.44 7.72
CA ASN A 51 -2.66 13.75 8.02
C ASN A 51 -3.15 13.87 9.47
N ASN A 52 -3.65 12.78 10.04
CA ASN A 52 -4.11 12.73 11.43
C ASN A 52 -2.96 12.54 12.45
N ASP A 53 -1.75 12.16 12.00
CA ASP A 53 -0.60 11.99 12.90
C ASP A 53 0.12 13.33 13.17
N GLU A 54 -0.05 13.87 14.38
CA GLU A 54 0.58 15.14 14.82
C GLU A 54 2.12 15.07 14.85
N ARG A 55 2.72 13.87 14.87
CA ARG A 55 4.18 13.68 14.90
C ARG A 55 4.83 13.96 13.53
N ILE A 56 4.04 13.99 12.45
CA ILE A 56 4.52 14.09 11.08
C ILE A 56 4.16 15.46 10.51
N ASN A 57 5.17 16.32 10.33
CA ASN A 57 5.01 17.65 9.73
C ASN A 57 5.15 17.64 8.20
N TYR A 58 5.81 16.64 7.64
CA TYR A 58 6.00 16.51 6.20
C TYR A 58 6.04 15.04 5.81
N TYR A 59 5.43 14.71 4.68
CA TYR A 59 5.56 13.39 4.08
C TYR A 59 5.50 13.46 2.56
N ARG A 60 6.13 12.46 1.94
CA ARG A 60 6.04 12.15 0.51
C ARG A 60 5.72 10.66 0.38
N LEU A 61 4.60 10.35 -0.25
CA LEU A 61 4.10 9.01 -0.50
C LEU A 61 4.19 8.72 -1.99
N GLU A 62 4.76 7.58 -2.33
CA GLU A 62 4.95 7.12 -3.70
C GLU A 62 4.46 5.68 -3.78
N SER A 63 3.62 5.39 -4.77
CA SER A 63 3.21 4.02 -5.12
C SER A 63 3.53 3.78 -6.58
N GLU A 64 4.23 2.68 -6.86
CA GLU A 64 4.56 2.23 -8.20
C GLU A 64 4.09 0.79 -8.39
N ASN A 65 3.19 0.57 -9.34
CA ASN A 65 2.78 -0.77 -9.75
C ASN A 65 3.56 -1.16 -11.01
N PHE A 66 4.27 -2.29 -10.91
CA PHE A 66 4.81 -2.98 -12.08
C PHE A 66 3.68 -3.75 -12.76
N GLU A 67 3.10 -3.14 -13.78
CA GLU A 67 1.90 -3.65 -14.44
C GLU A 67 2.12 -5.03 -15.08
N SER A 68 1.24 -5.98 -14.79
CA SER A 68 1.35 -7.36 -15.31
C SER A 68 0.92 -7.50 -16.77
N ILE A 69 0.11 -6.56 -17.28
CA ILE A 69 -0.44 -6.57 -18.65
C ILE A 69 0.13 -5.46 -19.54
N HIS A 70 1.01 -4.61 -19.02
CA HIS A 70 1.62 -3.47 -19.73
C HIS A 70 3.13 -3.42 -19.46
N ASN A 71 3.93 -2.94 -20.43
CA ASN A 71 5.39 -2.83 -20.26
C ASN A 71 5.82 -1.45 -19.77
N HIS A 72 5.10 -0.90 -18.80
CA HIS A 72 5.41 0.35 -18.10
C HIS A 72 4.76 0.31 -16.72
N SER A 73 5.29 1.10 -15.78
CA SER A 73 4.71 1.20 -14.45
C SER A 73 3.55 2.19 -14.41
N ALA A 74 2.55 1.91 -13.56
CA ALA A 74 1.62 2.92 -13.09
C ALA A 74 2.18 3.56 -11.81
N TYR A 75 2.07 4.88 -11.67
CA TYR A 75 2.69 5.61 -10.56
C TYR A 75 1.77 6.70 -10.01
N ALA A 76 1.73 6.81 -8.70
CA ALA A 76 1.03 7.86 -7.99
C ALA A 76 1.91 8.46 -6.88
N LEU A 77 1.77 9.77 -6.65
CA LEU A 77 2.48 10.50 -5.61
C LEU A 77 1.56 11.48 -4.89
N VAL A 78 1.69 11.53 -3.56
CA VAL A 78 1.13 12.57 -2.71
C VAL A 78 2.26 13.16 -1.87
N GLU A 79 2.37 14.48 -1.89
CA GLU A 79 3.30 15.22 -1.03
C GLU A 79 2.51 16.23 -0.21
N ASN A 80 2.83 16.33 1.08
CA ASN A 80 2.18 17.30 1.95
C ASN A 80 3.16 17.80 3.02
N GLN A 81 3.05 19.11 3.30
CA GLN A 81 3.69 19.77 4.43
C GLN A 81 2.58 20.42 5.28
N LYS A 82 2.47 20.00 6.54
CA LYS A 82 1.55 20.57 7.53
C LYS A 82 2.14 21.85 8.11
#